data_AF-A0A0A8HMM9-F1
#
_entry.id   AF-A0A0A8HMM9-F1
#
_cell.length_a   1.000
_cell.length_b   1.000
_cell.length_c   1.000
_cell.angle_alpha   90.00
_cell.angle_beta   90.00
_cell.angle_gamma   90.00
#
_symmetry.space_group_name_H-M   'P 1'
#
loop_
_entity.id
_entity.type
_entity.pdbx_description
1 polymer ?
#
loop_
_entity_poly.entity_id
_entity_poly.type
_entity_poly.pdbx_seq_one_letter_code
_entity_poly.pdbx_strand_id
1 'polypeptide(L)' 'MDIKTIKMLAIISNILLVLGLMSLFFIHTVVAIMFFLLSLGLSLFIFNKMYRGKKWVRNAVNIAYVIVLIVVIAVLFKMI' A
#
# COMPACT_ATOMS: atom_id res chain seq x y z
N MET A 1 -0.59 -18.82 -9.37
CA MET A 1 0.26 -17.62 -9.53
C MET A 1 1.64 -18.04 -9.10
N ASP A 2 2.61 -17.89 -9.99
CA ASP A 2 3.96 -18.38 -9.76
C ASP A 2 4.63 -17.59 -8.63
N ILE A 3 5.48 -18.24 -7.83
CA ILE A 3 6.21 -17.58 -6.73
C ILE A 3 7.04 -16.40 -7.28
N LYS A 4 7.53 -16.53 -8.52
CA LYS A 4 8.24 -15.47 -9.24
C LYS A 4 7.37 -14.23 -9.46
N THR A 5 6.10 -14.40 -9.85
CA THR A 5 5.19 -13.26 -10.08
C THR A 5 4.82 -12.56 -8.78
N ILE A 6 4.65 -13.30 -7.69
CA ILE A 6 4.40 -12.72 -6.36
C ILE A 6 5.60 -11.89 -5.89
N LYS A 7 6.82 -12.42 -6.02
CA LYS A 7 8.05 -11.68 -5.70
C LYS A 7 8.19 -10.42 -6.55
N MET A 8 7.94 -10.51 -7.85
CA MET A 8 8.03 -9.35 -8.75
C MET A 8 7.04 -8.25 -8.36
N LEU A 9 5.78 -8.60 -8.09
CA LEU A 9 4.77 -7.65 -7.62
C LEU A 9 5.15 -7.03 -6.27
N ALA A 10 5.74 -7.81 -5.35
CA ALA A 10 6.18 -7.30 -4.05
C ALA A 10 7.34 -6.29 -4.19
N ILE A 11 8.29 -6.56 -5.08
CA ILE A 11 9.37 -5.63 -5.40
C ILE A 11 8.81 -4.34 -6.00
N ILE A 12 7.93 -4.45 -7.00
CA ILE A 12 7.30 -3.29 -7.64
C ILE A 12 6.53 -2.46 -6.61
N SER A 13 5.76 -3.11 -5.73
CA SER A 13 5.01 -2.43 -4.67
C SER A 13 5.92 -1.61 -3.75
N ASN A 14 7.06 -2.18 -3.33
CA ASN A 14 8.02 -1.49 -2.47
C ASN A 14 8.78 -0.37 -3.20
N ILE A 15 9.10 -0.53 -4.48
CA ILE A 15 9.67 0.57 -5.28
C ILE A 15 8.68 1.73 -5.35
N LEU A 16 7.41 1.45 -5.57
CA LEU A 16 6.35 2.46 -5.61
C LEU A 16 6.16 3.15 -4.25
N LEU A 17 6.33 2.40 -3.15
CA LEU A 17 6.31 2.93 -1.80
C LEU A 17 7.46 3.91 -1.56
N VAL A 18 8.68 3.54 -1.96
CA VAL A 18 9.86 4.39 -1.86
C VAL A 18 9.69 5.66 -2.71
N LEU A 19 9.14 5.53 -3.93
CA LEU A 19 8.82 6.68 -4.77
C LEU A 19 7.77 7.60 -4.12
N GLY A 20 6.73 7.03 -3.50
CA GLY A 20 5.75 7.80 -2.74
C GLY A 20 6.37 8.54 -1.55
N LEU A 21 7.25 7.87 -0.80
CA LEU A 21 7.99 8.50 0.30
C LEU A 21 8.92 9.62 -0.20
N MET A 22 9.64 9.42 -1.30
CA MET A 22 10.43 10.50 -1.91
C MET A 22 9.53 11.67 -2.34
N SER A 23 8.42 11.39 -3.02
CA SER A 23 7.49 12.43 -3.48
C SER A 23 6.92 13.26 -2.33
N LEU A 24 6.77 12.67 -1.13
CA LEU A 24 6.28 13.35 0.07
C LEU A 24 7.19 14.51 0.50
N PHE A 25 8.50 14.34 0.34
CA PHE A 25 9.49 15.34 0.72
C PHE A 25 9.89 16.28 -0.43
N PHE A 26 9.80 15.83 -1.68
CA PHE A 26 10.43 16.53 -2.81
C PHE A 26 9.47 17.18 -3.82
N ILE A 27 8.21 16.74 -3.96
CA ILE A 27 7.34 17.17 -5.05
C ILE A 27 6.07 17.84 -4.52
N HIS A 28 5.07 17.04 -4.18
CA HIS A 28 3.77 17.49 -3.69
C HIS A 28 3.11 16.34 -2.94
N THR A 29 2.59 16.64 -1.75
CA THR A 29 1.98 15.67 -0.85
C THR A 29 0.83 14.90 -1.52
N VAL A 30 0.06 15.52 -2.42
CA VAL A 30 -1.04 14.87 -3.17
C VAL A 30 -0.51 13.75 -4.08
N VAL A 31 0.60 14.01 -4.79
CA VAL A 31 1.23 13.01 -5.68
C VAL A 31 1.82 11.88 -4.85
N ALA A 32 2.44 12.20 -3.72
CA ALA A 32 2.95 11.22 -2.77
C ALA A 32 1.85 10.28 -2.26
N ILE A 33 0.70 10.84 -1.90
CA ILE A 33 -0.47 10.09 -1.43
C ILE A 33 -0.99 9.14 -2.51
N MET A 34 -1.02 9.55 -3.78
CA MET A 34 -1.43 8.69 -4.90
C MET A 34 -0.50 7.48 -5.06
N PHE A 35 0.81 7.69 -5.03
CA PHE A 35 1.80 6.60 -5.08
C PHE A 35 1.70 5.69 -3.86
N PHE A 36 1.45 6.27 -2.69
CA PHE A 36 1.27 5.52 -1.45
C PHE A 36 0.01 4.64 -1.50
N LEU A 37 -1.12 5.17 -1.97
CA LEU A 37 -2.38 4.44 -2.17
C LEU A 37 -2.23 3.32 -3.21
N LEU A 38 -1.52 3.55 -4.31
CA LEU A 38 -1.26 2.53 -5.32
C LEU A 38 -0.39 1.39 -4.76
N SER A 39 0.69 1.72 -4.06
CA SER A 39 1.56 0.74 -3.40
C SER A 39 0.79 -0.08 -2.37
N LEU A 40 -0.01 0.62 -1.55
CA LEU A 40 -0.92 0.02 -0.60
C LEU A 40 -1.85 -0.98 -1.30
N GLY A 41 -2.61 -0.56 -2.31
CA GLY A 41 -3.53 -1.44 -3.04
C GLY A 41 -2.84 -2.69 -3.60
N LEU A 42 -1.63 -2.54 -4.16
CA LEU A 42 -0.86 -3.67 -4.69
C LEU A 42 -0.46 -4.65 -3.59
N SER A 43 0.09 -4.15 -2.48
CA SER A 43 0.49 -4.97 -1.34
C SER A 43 -0.71 -5.68 -0.71
N LEU A 44 -1.89 -5.04 -0.62
CA LEU A 44 -3.11 -5.69 -0.14
C LEU A 44 -3.55 -6.83 -1.06
N PHE A 45 -3.50 -6.62 -2.38
CA PHE A 45 -3.82 -7.65 -3.36
C PHE A 45 -2.88 -8.86 -3.25
N ILE A 46 -1.57 -8.62 -3.08
CA ILE A 46 -0.56 -9.66 -2.88
C ILE A 46 -0.83 -10.42 -1.60
N PHE A 47 -1.02 -9.73 -0.47
CA PHE A 47 -1.27 -10.36 0.82
C PHE A 47 -2.58 -11.15 0.83
N ASN A 48 -3.64 -10.61 0.22
CA ASN A 48 -4.93 -11.29 0.13
C ASN A 48 -4.82 -12.59 -0.69
N LYS A 49 -4.05 -12.59 -1.78
CA LYS A 49 -3.75 -13.82 -2.54
C LYS A 49 -2.85 -14.77 -1.77
N MET A 50 -1.78 -14.29 -1.16
CA MET A 50 -0.79 -15.10 -0.43
C MET A 50 -1.42 -15.80 0.78
N TYR A 51 -2.34 -15.12 1.47
CA TYR A 51 -3.02 -15.63 2.66
C TYR A 51 -4.45 -16.10 2.39
N ARG A 52 -4.80 -16.46 1.15
CA ARG A 52 -6.16 -16.91 0.78
C ARG A 52 -6.68 -18.06 1.66
N GLY A 53 -5.79 -18.89 2.22
CA GLY A 53 -6.12 -19.97 3.16
C GLY A 53 -6.04 -19.62 4.66
N LYS A 54 -5.44 -18.49 5.05
CA LYS A 54 -5.25 -18.07 6.45
C LYS A 54 -6.13 -16.87 6.77
N LYS A 55 -7.43 -17.13 7.06
CA LYS A 55 -8.45 -16.11 7.34
C LYS A 55 -8.00 -15.08 8.38
N TRP A 56 -7.34 -15.52 9.45
CA TRP A 56 -6.82 -14.66 10.53
C TRP A 56 -5.80 -13.62 10.04
N VAL A 57 -4.79 -14.06 9.29
CA VAL A 57 -3.72 -13.18 8.80
C VAL A 57 -4.27 -12.18 7.79
N ARG A 58 -5.18 -12.62 6.92
CA ARG A 58 -5.87 -11.74 5.97
C ARG A 58 -6.63 -10.62 6.69
N ASN A 59 -7.35 -10.93 7.75
CA ASN A 59 -8.10 -9.93 8.51
C ASN A 59 -7.18 -8.93 9.19
N ALA A 60 -6.08 -9.40 9.81
CA ALA A 60 -5.10 -8.53 10.43
C ALA A 60 -4.49 -7.53 9.44
N VAL A 61 -4.10 -8.01 8.24
CA VAL A 61 -3.58 -7.13 7.18
C VAL A 61 -4.66 -6.14 6.73
N ASN A 62 -5.89 -6.59 6.49
CA ASN A 62 -6.96 -5.70 6.05
C ASN A 62 -7.26 -4.60 7.09
N ILE A 63 -7.25 -4.93 8.38
CA ILE A 63 -7.43 -3.96 9.48
C ILE A 63 -6.27 -2.95 9.51
N ALA A 64 -5.02 -3.41 9.43
CA ALA A 64 -3.86 -2.52 9.36
C ALA A 64 -3.97 -1.55 8.17
N TYR A 65 -4.47 -2.03 7.04
CA TYR A 65 -4.71 -1.22 5.86
C TYR A 65 -5.79 -0.17 6.01
N VAL A 66 -6.90 -0.51 6.66
CA VAL A 66 -7.97 0.45 6.96
C VAL A 66 -7.44 1.58 7.85
N ILE A 67 -6.60 1.27 8.83
CA ILE A 67 -5.97 2.29 9.70
C ILE A 67 -5.10 3.23 8.86
N VAL A 68 -4.26 2.70 7.97
CA VAL A 68 -3.43 3.52 7.10
C VAL A 68 -4.28 4.40 6.18
N LEU A 69 -5.38 3.87 5.62
CA LEU A 69 -6.33 4.64 4.82
C LEU A 69 -6.96 5.81 5.61
N ILE A 70 -7.34 5.58 6.87
CA ILE A 70 -7.87 6.63 7.75
C ILE A 70 -6.82 7.74 7.95
N VAL A 71 -5.55 7.37 8.18
CA VAL A 71 -4.46 8.35 8.30
C VAL A 71 -4.30 9.15 7.01
N VAL A 72 -4.30 8.48 5.85
CA VAL A 72 -4.21 9.16 4.54
C VAL A 72 -5.37 10.15 4.34
N ILE A 73 -6.60 9.74 4.67
CA ILE A 73 -7.78 10.61 4.57
C ILE A 73 -7.67 11.81 5.52
N ALA A 74 -7.23 11.60 6.76
CA ALA A 74 -7.03 12.68 7.73
C ALA A 74 -5.97 13.68 7.25
N VAL A 75 -4.88 13.20 6.65
CA VAL A 75 -3.86 14.05 6.05
C VAL A 75 -4.41 14.84 4.86
N LEU A 76 -5.20 14.20 3.99
CA LEU A 76 -5.86 14.89 2.87
C LEU A 76 -6.82 15.99 3.36
N PHE A 77 -7.64 15.72 4.37
CA PHE A 77 -8.55 16.71 4.95
C PHE A 77 -7.83 17.85 5.66
N LYS A 78 -6.67 17.60 6.28
CA LYS A 78 -5.84 18.66 6.86
C LYS A 78 -5.19 19.55 5.79
N MET A 79 -4.98 18.99 4.59
CA MET A 79 -4.27 19.67 3.52
C MET A 79 -5.18 20.50 2.61
N ILE A 80 -6.47 20.15 2.55
CA ILE A 80 -7.56 20.92 1.94
C ILE A 80 -7.95 22.10 2.84
#